data_AF-A0A1V4ABI8-F1
#
_entry.id   AF-A0A1V4ABI8-F1
#
_cell.length_a   1.000
_cell.length_b   1.000
_cell.length_c   1.000
_cell.angle_alpha   90.00
_cell.angle_beta   90.00
_cell.angle_gamma   90.00
#
_symmetry.space_group_name_H-M   'P 1'
#
loop_
_entity.id
_entity.type
_entity.pdbx_description
1 polymer ?
#
loop_
_entity_poly.entity_id
_entity_poly.type
_entity_poly.pdbx_seq_one_letter_code
_entity_poly.pdbx_strand_id
1 'polypeptide(L)' 'MPSTDLSPDDIARLAARAGLPLDASRAPAVAATVNAIHGVVGALGELRLGETAPASSFDAR' A
#
# COMPACT_ATOMS: atom_id res chain seq x y z
N MET A 1 3.30 11.83 -7.58
CA MET A 1 1.89 11.51 -7.91
C MET A 1 1.04 11.95 -6.73
N PRO A 2 -0.15 12.55 -6.91
CA PRO A 2 -0.97 12.86 -5.76
C PRO A 2 -1.34 11.54 -5.08
N SER A 3 -0.94 11.38 -3.81
CA SER A 3 -1.46 10.31 -2.97
C SER A 3 -2.93 10.63 -2.75
N THR A 4 -3.82 10.01 -3.52
CA THR A 4 -5.22 9.94 -3.12
C THR A 4 -5.28 8.98 -1.96
N ASP A 5 -5.13 9.55 -0.77
CA ASP A 5 -5.31 8.84 0.49
C ASP A 5 -6.61 8.04 0.43
N LEU A 6 -6.50 6.76 0.77
CA LEU A 6 -7.64 5.85 0.74
C LEU A 6 -8.57 6.21 1.89
N SER A 7 -9.86 6.33 1.57
CA SER A 7 -10.90 6.52 2.57
C SER A 7 -11.16 5.22 3.35
N PRO A 8 -11.80 5.29 4.54
CA PRO A 8 -12.24 4.08 5.25
C PRO A 8 -13.10 3.15 4.39
N ASP A 9 -13.94 3.70 3.49
CA ASP A 9 -14.78 2.92 2.59
C ASP A 9 -13.96 2.20 1.51
N ASP A 10 -12.91 2.84 0.99
CA ASP A 10 -11.96 2.20 0.06
C ASP A 10 -11.28 1.01 0.73
N ILE A 11 -10.86 1.18 1.99
CA ILE A 11 -10.26 0.11 2.78
C ILE A 11 -11.24 -1.03 3.03
N ALA A 12 -12.49 -0.74 3.40
CA ALA A 12 -13.49 -1.79 3.60
C ALA A 12 -13.71 -2.61 2.32
N ARG A 13 -13.76 -1.95 1.15
CA ARG A 13 -13.87 -2.62 -0.16
C ARG A 13 -12.65 -3.48 -0.47
N LEU A 14 -11.45 -2.96 -0.26
CA LEU A 14 -10.19 -3.70 -0.48
C LEU A 14 -10.07 -4.91 0.46
N ALA A 15 -10.45 -4.73 1.72
CA ALA A 15 -10.44 -5.79 2.73
C ALA A 15 -11.42 -6.93 2.37
N ALA A 16 -12.64 -6.59 1.94
CA ALA A 16 -13.59 -7.58 1.43
C ALA A 16 -13.04 -8.32 0.19
N ARG A 17 -12.41 -7.59 -0.74
CA ARG A 17 -11.77 -8.18 -1.92
C ARG A 17 -10.62 -9.13 -1.56
N ALA A 18 -9.90 -8.86 -0.47
CA ALA A 18 -8.84 -9.71 0.05
C ALA A 18 -9.34 -10.92 0.87
N GLY A 19 -10.66 -11.07 1.05
CA GLY A 19 -11.24 -12.12 1.89
C GLY A 19 -11.04 -11.87 3.39
N LEU A 20 -10.78 -10.62 3.79
CA LEU A 20 -10.53 -10.20 5.17
C LEU A 20 -11.51 -9.09 5.58
N PRO A 21 -12.83 -9.37 5.64
CA PRO A 21 -13.81 -8.34 5.96
C PRO A 21 -13.50 -7.68 7.30
N LEU A 22 -13.50 -6.35 7.30
CA LEU A 22 -13.23 -5.53 8.48
C LEU A 22 -14.53 -5.07 9.12
N ASP A 23 -14.56 -5.07 10.45
CA ASP A 23 -15.58 -4.34 11.19
C ASP A 23 -15.48 -2.83 10.88
N ALA A 24 -16.62 -2.17 10.69
CA ALA A 24 -16.68 -0.77 10.31
C ALA A 24 -15.96 0.15 11.31
N SER A 25 -15.95 -0.20 12.61
CA SER A 25 -15.23 0.58 13.64
C SER A 25 -13.72 0.56 13.45
N ARG A 26 -13.16 -0.44 12.75
CA ARG A 26 -11.73 -0.60 12.50
C ARG A 26 -11.27 0.09 11.21
N ALA A 27 -12.19 0.34 10.27
CA ALA A 27 -11.86 0.89 8.96
C ALA A 27 -11.10 2.23 9.02
N PRO A 28 -11.44 3.20 9.91
CA PRO A 28 -10.69 4.44 10.03
C PRO A 28 -9.22 4.25 10.44
N ALA A 29 -8.97 3.41 11.43
CA ALA A 29 -7.62 3.15 11.92
C ALA A 29 -6.76 2.39 10.89
N VAL A 30 -7.37 1.44 10.17
CA VAL A 30 -6.70 0.72 9.09
C VAL A 30 -6.39 1.66 7.92
N ALA A 31 -7.30 2.57 7.56
CA ALA A 31 -7.05 3.57 6.51
C ALA A 31 -5.86 4.47 6.83
N ALA A 32 -5.78 5.01 8.05
CA ALA A 32 -4.63 5.80 8.48
C ALA A 32 -3.32 5.01 8.37
N THR A 33 -3.33 3.74 8.75
CA THR A 33 -2.15 2.87 8.69
C THR A 33 -1.73 2.58 7.25
N VAL A 34 -2.69 2.26 6.38
CA VAL A 34 -2.43 1.97 4.96
C VAL A 34 -1.89 3.21 4.25
N ASN A 35 -2.45 4.40 4.51
CA ASN A 35 -1.95 5.65 3.93
C ASN A 35 -0.52 5.95 4.40
N ALA A 36 -0.19 5.68 5.67
CA ALA A 36 1.18 5.82 6.16
C ALA A 36 2.16 4.85 5.45
N ILE A 37 1.76 3.58 5.26
CA ILE A 37 2.55 2.59 4.51
C ILE A 37 2.71 3.04 3.05
N HIS A 38 1.63 3.49 2.41
CA HIS A 38 1.66 4.01 1.04
C HIS A 38 2.59 5.21 0.90
N GLY A 39 2.65 6.10 1.90
CA GLY A 39 3.61 7.19 1.94
C GLY A 39 5.06 6.68 1.93
N VAL A 40 5.38 5.71 2.80
CA VAL A 40 6.73 5.11 2.88
C VAL A 40 7.10 4.37 1.59
N VAL A 41 6.21 3.52 1.07
CA VAL A 41 6.43 2.78 -0.17
C VAL A 41 6.49 3.74 -1.37
N GLY A 42 5.70 4.80 -1.36
CA GLY A 42 5.71 5.85 -2.38
C GLY A 42 7.07 6.52 -2.52
N ALA A 43 7.78 6.73 -1.41
CA ALA A 43 9.14 7.28 -1.42
C ALA A 43 10.15 6.36 -2.14
N LEU A 44 9.92 5.04 -2.17
CA LEU A 44 10.78 4.12 -2.96
C LEU A 44 10.65 4.38 -4.47
N GLY A 45 9.49 4.88 -4.93
CA GLY A 45 9.29 5.25 -6.33
C GLY A 45 10.11 6.47 -6.77
N GLU A 46 10.69 7.22 -5.83
CA GLU A 46 11.57 8.36 -6.13
C GLU A 46 13.02 7.92 -6.39
N LEU A 47 13.36 6.66 -6.08
CA LEU A 47 14.68 6.10 -6.33
C LEU A 47 14.95 6.00 -7.84
N ARG A 48 16.13 6.47 -8.25
CA ARG A 48 16.60 6.35 -9.63
C ARG A 48 17.16 4.95 -9.85
N LEU A 49 16.39 4.09 -10.50
CA LEU A 49 16.80 2.71 -10.81
C LEU A 49 17.74 2.60 -12.02
N GLY A 50 17.83 3.64 -12.86
CA GLY A 50 18.62 3.63 -14.10
C GLY A 50 18.17 2.51 -15.05
N GLU A 51 19.13 1.79 -15.62
CA GLU A 51 18.87 0.62 -16.50
C GLU A 51 18.74 -0.70 -15.72
N THR A 52 18.62 -0.64 -14.39
CA THR A 52 18.50 -1.84 -13.55
C THR A 52 17.15 -2.51 -13.81
N ALA A 53 17.17 -3.65 -14.49
CA ALA A 53 15.97 -4.45 -14.71
C ALA A 53 15.43 -5.01 -13.38
N PRO A 54 14.11 -5.27 -13.28
CA PRO A 54 13.55 -5.97 -12.13
C PRO A 54 14.23 -7.32 -11.93
N ALA A 55 14.58 -7.64 -10.69
CA ALA A 55 15.16 -8.93 -10.36
C ALA A 55 14.14 -10.05 -10.65
N SER A 56 14.54 -11.05 -11.43
CA SER A 56 13.68 -12.20 -11.78
C SER A 56 13.62 -13.27 -10.70
N SER A 57 14.57 -13.24 -9.75
CA SER A 57 14.62 -14.10 -8.57
C SER A 57 15.27 -13.36 -7.41
N PHE A 58 14.85 -13.66 -6.18
CA PHE A 58 15.49 -13.13 -4.98
C PHE A 58 16.77 -13.93 -4.69
N ASP A 59 17.91 -13.24 -4.59
CA ASP A 59 19.17 -13.79 -4.11
C ASP A 59 19.58 -13.02 -2.85
N ALA A 60 19.68 -13.74 -1.72
CA ALA A 60 19.99 -13.19 -0.41
C ALA A 60 21.49 -13.19 -0.08
N ARG A 61 22.34 -13.58 -1.04
CA ARG A 61 23.79 -13.66 -0.86
C ARG A 61 24.44 -12.31 -0.54
#